data_AF-A0A6P6PLB6-F1
#
_entry.id   AF-A0A6P6PLB6-F1
#
_cell.length_a   1.000
_cell.length_b   1.000
_cell.length_c   1.000
_cell.angle_alpha   90.00
_cell.angle_beta   90.00
_cell.angle_gamma   90.00
#
_symmetry.space_group_name_H-M   'P 1'
#
loop_
_entity.id
_entity.type
_entity.pdbx_description
1 polymer ?
#
loop_
_entity_poly.entity_id
_entity_poly.type
_entity_poly.pdbx_seq_one_letter_code
_entity_poly.pdbx_strand_id
1 'polypeptide(L)'
;MEKKTDVNENDPIVGYFHGVSPIKTSRKNTRYFNATVQTARQEYHQAVFFTPEKYNSIVTAQKNKTPVKLNNARKTIGFKDDYDIQCTRETSIDVTTGVDFTYRPPQDTQLNVAEIINMTNHQSILKLLATVCNIDGASTMVTVRDSESEVKSCQVGDQTGTIQLSLWDGQIDLVQLGKTYMFTNLSTRSFNGKTTLTTTRNTTIMHSSTTITLPNTSNTNDFETLTNTLTQTVEGSTITIKKLCPKCHSTQQSINIKENFHRCTTCKILRKQSSYITKCNGALIFKMGEDELSLAIPNSILTKFIHKEKDITFLDAQDIEEYLLTCGP
;
A
#
# COMPACT_ATOMS: atom_id res chain seq x y z
N MET A 1 18.77 21.72 3.37
CA MET A 1 17.62 21.25 4.15
C MET A 1 16.83 22.46 4.61
N GLU A 2 15.96 22.99 3.75
CA GLU A 2 15.09 24.10 4.13
C GLU A 2 13.80 23.53 4.73
N LYS A 3 13.55 23.86 6.00
CA LYS A 3 12.23 23.71 6.61
C LYS A 3 11.27 24.61 5.84
N LYS A 4 10.47 24.03 4.94
CA LYS A 4 9.39 24.75 4.28
C LYS A 4 8.32 25.07 5.34
N THR A 5 8.08 26.36 5.47
CA THR A 5 7.37 27.09 6.52
C THR A 5 5.88 26.74 6.54
N ASP A 6 5.31 26.62 7.75
CA ASP A 6 3.86 26.54 7.99
C ASP A 6 3.15 27.76 7.37
N VAL A 7 2.14 27.52 6.52
CA VAL A 7 1.24 28.57 6.05
C VAL A 7 0.25 28.86 7.17
N ASN A 8 0.53 29.89 7.96
CA ASN A 8 -0.32 30.34 9.06
C ASN A 8 -1.51 31.14 8.49
N GLU A 9 -2.57 30.44 8.11
CA GLU A 9 -3.91 31.02 7.97
C GLU A 9 -4.82 30.29 8.96
N ASN A 10 -5.06 30.93 10.12
CA ASN A 10 -5.91 30.41 11.20
C ASN A 10 -7.41 30.57 10.89
N ASP A 11 -7.80 30.37 9.63
CA ASP A 11 -9.20 30.43 9.26
C ASP A 11 -9.91 29.16 9.70
N PRO A 12 -11.10 29.29 10.33
CA PRO A 12 -11.84 28.13 10.75
C PRO A 12 -12.33 27.36 9.54
N ILE A 13 -12.09 26.05 9.53
CA ILE A 13 -12.47 25.17 8.43
C ILE A 13 -13.87 24.63 8.70
N VAL A 14 -14.80 24.89 7.80
CA VAL A 14 -16.20 24.46 7.93
C VAL A 14 -16.50 23.37 6.92
N GLY A 15 -17.18 22.31 7.36
CA GLY A 15 -17.48 21.21 6.44
C GLY A 15 -18.16 20.01 7.06
N TYR A 16 -18.28 18.96 6.24
CA TYR A 16 -18.79 17.65 6.66
C TYR A 16 -17.68 16.62 6.73
N PHE A 17 -17.75 15.73 7.72
CA PHE A 17 -16.83 14.60 7.81
C PHE A 17 -17.27 13.41 6.97
N HIS A 18 -16.27 12.75 6.38
CA HIS A 18 -16.39 11.54 5.57
C HIS A 18 -15.24 10.59 5.85
N GLY A 19 -15.45 9.29 5.64
CA GLY A 19 -14.39 8.28 5.69
C GLY A 19 -13.56 8.25 6.97
N VAL A 20 -14.16 8.47 8.14
CA VAL A 20 -13.43 8.45 9.43
C VAL A 20 -12.79 7.06 9.65
N SER A 21 -11.46 7.02 9.68
CA SER A 21 -10.69 5.79 9.87
C SER A 21 -10.66 5.38 11.34
N PRO A 22 -10.51 4.07 11.67
CA PRO A 22 -10.25 3.64 13.04
C PRO A 22 -9.01 4.31 13.66
N ILE A 23 -8.95 4.40 14.99
CA ILE A 23 -7.80 4.99 15.69
C ILE A 23 -6.53 4.15 15.45
N LYS A 24 -5.53 4.79 14.84
CA LYS A 24 -4.20 4.25 14.53
C LYS A 24 -3.19 4.69 15.59
N THR A 25 -2.03 4.04 15.59
CA THR A 25 -0.91 4.38 16.48
C THR A 25 0.35 4.58 15.63
N SER A 26 1.02 5.73 15.78
CA SER A 26 2.24 6.07 15.05
C SER A 26 3.44 5.31 15.60
N ARG A 27 4.57 5.33 14.87
CA ARG A 27 5.85 4.77 15.34
C ARG A 27 6.33 5.43 16.65
N LYS A 28 5.98 6.70 16.87
CA LYS A 28 6.27 7.46 18.10
C LYS A 28 5.23 7.25 19.21
N ASN A 29 4.41 6.19 19.11
CA ASN A 29 3.33 5.87 20.03
C ASN A 29 2.22 6.94 20.15
N THR A 30 2.13 7.86 19.19
CA THR A 30 1.07 8.87 19.13
C THR A 30 -0.19 8.24 18.54
N ARG A 31 -1.33 8.37 19.22
CA ARG A 31 -2.62 7.93 18.69
C ARG A 31 -3.19 8.99 17.77
N TYR A 32 -3.67 8.57 16.61
CA TYR A 32 -4.27 9.47 15.63
C TYR A 32 -5.32 8.74 14.80
N PHE A 33 -6.18 9.48 14.11
CA PHE A 33 -7.07 8.93 13.08
C PHE A 33 -7.19 9.92 11.94
N ASN A 34 -7.58 9.42 10.77
CA ASN A 34 -7.77 10.23 9.58
C ASN A 34 -9.27 10.37 9.29
N ALA A 35 -9.65 11.48 8.66
CA ALA A 35 -10.96 11.66 8.04
C ALA A 35 -10.80 12.50 6.77
N THR A 36 -11.82 12.53 5.94
CA THR A 36 -11.93 13.47 4.82
C THR A 36 -12.93 14.55 5.19
N VAL A 37 -12.59 15.82 4.98
CA VAL A 37 -13.45 16.97 5.28
C VAL A 37 -13.91 17.56 3.96
N GLN A 38 -15.22 17.59 3.73
CA GLN A 38 -15.83 18.28 2.61
C GLN A 38 -15.98 19.76 2.96
N THR A 39 -15.22 20.62 2.29
CA THR A 39 -15.17 22.08 2.51
C THR A 39 -15.96 22.87 1.48
N ALA A 40 -16.35 22.25 0.37
CA ALA A 40 -17.27 22.83 -0.63
C ALA A 40 -18.12 21.75 -1.32
N ARG A 41 -18.87 22.12 -2.36
CA ARG A 41 -19.76 21.18 -3.10
C ARG A 41 -19.05 19.94 -3.65
N GLN A 42 -17.80 20.07 -4.08
CA GLN A 42 -16.96 19.00 -4.63
C GLN A 42 -15.48 19.13 -4.19
N GLU A 43 -15.24 19.74 -3.03
CA GLU A 43 -13.89 19.95 -2.50
C GLU A 43 -13.73 19.16 -1.20
N TYR A 44 -12.64 18.39 -1.12
CA TYR A 44 -12.41 17.41 -0.07
C TYR A 44 -10.94 17.41 0.34
N HIS A 45 -10.66 17.72 1.60
CA HIS A 45 -9.30 17.72 2.14
C HIS A 45 -9.10 16.55 3.11
N GLN A 46 -7.90 15.99 3.13
CA GLN A 46 -7.54 14.98 4.12
C GLN A 46 -7.28 15.65 5.46
N ALA A 47 -7.82 15.08 6.53
CA ALA A 47 -7.64 15.56 7.88
C ALA A 47 -7.00 14.48 8.76
N VAL A 48 -5.99 14.87 9.54
CA VAL A 48 -5.30 14.02 10.52
C VAL A 48 -5.56 14.57 11.92
N PHE A 49 -6.15 13.74 12.77
CA PHE A 49 -6.51 14.09 14.14
C PHE A 49 -5.59 13.41 15.14
N PHE A 50 -4.84 14.21 15.90
CA PHE A 50 -3.99 13.72 17.00
C PHE A 50 -4.72 13.73 18.36
N THR A 51 -6.05 13.78 18.34
CA THR A 51 -6.95 13.91 19.49
C THR A 51 -7.93 12.74 19.56
N PRO A 52 -7.49 11.53 19.97
CA PRO A 52 -8.35 10.35 20.01
C PRO A 52 -9.62 10.52 20.87
N GLU A 53 -9.61 11.43 21.83
CA GLU A 53 -10.76 11.80 22.67
C GLU A 53 -11.93 12.43 21.87
N LYS A 54 -11.65 13.06 20.72
CA LYS A 54 -12.69 13.67 19.85
C LYS A 54 -13.28 12.69 18.84
N TYR A 55 -12.79 11.45 18.81
CA TYR A 55 -13.18 10.43 17.83
C TYR A 55 -14.69 10.17 17.82
N ASN A 56 -15.30 9.96 18.98
CA ASN A 56 -16.73 9.66 19.08
C ASN A 56 -17.61 10.83 18.58
N SER A 57 -17.20 12.07 18.87
CA SER A 57 -17.90 13.26 18.39
C SER A 57 -17.85 13.37 16.87
N ILE A 58 -16.70 13.07 16.25
CA ILE A 58 -16.52 13.10 14.80
C ILE A 58 -17.27 11.97 14.10
N VAL A 59 -17.25 10.76 14.66
CA VAL A 59 -18.04 9.62 14.16
C VAL A 59 -19.53 9.92 14.24
N THR A 60 -19.99 10.55 15.32
CA THR A 60 -21.38 10.97 15.49
C THR A 60 -21.75 12.05 14.48
N ALA A 61 -20.87 13.04 14.28
CA ALA A 61 -21.08 14.10 13.30
C ALA A 61 -21.17 13.57 11.85
N GLN A 62 -20.31 12.61 11.49
CA GLN A 62 -20.40 11.90 10.21
C GLN A 62 -21.73 11.14 10.08
N LYS A 63 -22.11 10.37 11.10
CA LYS A 63 -23.34 9.55 11.09
C LYS A 63 -24.60 10.41 10.95
N ASN A 64 -24.65 11.53 11.67
CA ASN A 64 -25.78 12.44 11.67
C ASN A 64 -25.72 13.47 10.52
N LYS A 65 -24.66 13.43 9.70
CA LYS A 65 -24.42 14.38 8.61
C LYS A 65 -24.50 15.83 9.08
N THR A 66 -23.97 16.10 10.28
CA THR A 66 -24.01 17.44 10.86
C THR A 66 -22.80 18.25 10.38
N PRO A 67 -22.99 19.49 9.90
CA PRO A 67 -21.87 20.34 9.55
C PRO A 67 -21.11 20.74 10.81
N VAL A 68 -19.79 20.78 10.72
CA VAL A 68 -18.92 21.17 11.81
C VAL A 68 -17.99 22.31 11.40
N LYS A 69 -17.59 23.09 12.39
CA LYS A 69 -16.57 24.12 12.30
C LYS A 69 -15.36 23.66 13.12
N LEU A 70 -14.21 23.58 12.47
CA LEU A 70 -12.92 23.29 13.05
C LEU A 70 -12.20 24.62 13.30
N ASN A 71 -12.13 25.05 14.55
CA ASN A 71 -11.35 26.24 14.91
C ASN A 71 -9.93 25.82 15.30
N ASN A 72 -8.92 26.63 14.98
CA ASN A 72 -7.51 26.33 15.25
C ASN A 72 -7.04 24.99 14.65
N ALA A 73 -7.61 24.58 13.52
CA ALA A 73 -7.05 23.51 12.70
C ALA A 73 -5.93 24.10 11.85
N ARG A 74 -4.79 23.41 11.77
CA ARG A 74 -3.65 23.88 10.98
C ARG A 74 -3.80 23.38 9.55
N LYS A 75 -3.74 24.28 8.57
CA LYS A 75 -3.58 23.92 7.16
C LYS A 75 -2.10 23.60 6.94
N THR A 76 -1.78 22.32 6.82
CA THR A 76 -0.43 21.86 6.46
C THR A 76 -0.35 21.69 4.96
N ILE A 77 0.83 21.92 4.37
CA ILE A 77 1.04 21.65 2.94
C ILE A 77 0.76 20.17 2.71
N GLY A 78 -0.29 19.89 1.93
CA GLY A 78 -0.67 18.54 1.57
C GLY A 78 0.28 17.98 0.51
N PHE A 79 0.13 16.69 0.22
CA PHE A 79 0.90 16.03 -0.83
C PHE A 79 0.40 16.34 -2.26
N LYS A 80 -0.86 16.79 -2.38
CA LYS A 80 -1.36 17.47 -3.59
C LYS A 80 -0.97 18.94 -3.48
N ASP A 81 -0.96 19.72 -4.57
CA ASP A 81 -0.82 21.19 -4.54
C ASP A 81 -2.05 21.88 -3.87
N ASP A 82 -2.43 21.39 -2.69
CA ASP A 82 -3.59 21.67 -1.85
C ASP A 82 -3.15 21.45 -0.37
N TYR A 83 -3.98 21.82 0.59
CA TYR A 83 -3.66 21.68 2.01
C TYR A 83 -4.30 20.44 2.65
N ASP A 84 -3.53 19.79 3.52
CA ASP A 84 -4.02 18.81 4.48
C ASP A 84 -4.40 19.51 5.79
N ILE A 85 -5.41 19.00 6.47
CA ILE A 85 -5.91 19.56 7.72
C ILE A 85 -5.30 18.79 8.90
N GLN A 86 -4.49 19.46 9.70
CA GLN A 86 -3.95 18.90 10.92
C GLN A 86 -4.72 19.40 12.14
N CYS A 87 -5.39 18.47 12.83
CA CYS A 87 -6.14 18.74 14.04
C CYS A 87 -5.33 18.31 15.28
N THR A 88 -4.94 19.28 16.09
CA THR A 88 -4.19 19.08 17.35
C THR A 88 -5.14 19.19 18.56
N ARG A 89 -4.58 19.21 19.77
CA ARG A 89 -5.34 19.44 21.01
C ARG A 89 -6.04 20.80 21.01
N GLU A 90 -5.40 21.81 20.41
CA GLU A 90 -5.89 23.19 20.30
C GLU A 90 -7.12 23.32 19.40
N THR A 91 -7.33 22.36 18.49
CA THR A 91 -8.41 22.43 17.51
C THR A 91 -9.77 22.16 18.16
N SER A 92 -10.66 23.15 18.26
CA SER A 92 -12.03 22.91 18.75
C SER A 92 -12.98 22.52 17.61
N ILE A 93 -14.02 21.76 17.94
CA ILE A 93 -15.01 21.25 16.97
C ILE A 93 -16.38 21.69 17.45
N ASP A 94 -17.01 22.59 16.70
CA ASP A 94 -18.34 23.10 17.01
C ASP A 94 -19.32 22.68 15.91
N VAL A 95 -20.54 22.32 16.27
CA VAL A 95 -21.61 22.10 15.27
C VAL A 95 -22.03 23.46 14.72
N THR A 96 -22.15 23.57 13.40
CA THR A 96 -22.61 24.80 12.74
C THR A 96 -23.79 24.51 11.83
N THR A 97 -24.61 25.53 11.58
CA THR A 97 -25.78 25.47 10.68
C THR A 97 -25.59 26.29 9.41
N GLY A 98 -24.55 27.13 9.33
CA GLY A 98 -24.29 28.03 8.21
C GLY A 98 -23.26 27.49 7.23
N VAL A 99 -23.67 26.53 6.40
CA VAL A 99 -22.83 25.98 5.31
C VAL A 99 -23.58 26.07 4.00
N ASP A 100 -22.96 26.69 2.99
CA ASP A 100 -23.60 26.99 1.69
C ASP A 100 -23.67 25.77 0.72
N PHE A 101 -23.32 24.59 1.23
CA PHE A 101 -23.32 23.34 0.48
C PHE A 101 -23.85 22.21 1.35
N THR A 102 -24.49 21.23 0.70
CA THR A 102 -25.06 20.06 1.36
C THR A 102 -24.03 18.96 1.51
N TYR A 103 -24.22 18.11 2.52
CA TYR A 103 -23.50 16.85 2.66
C TYR A 103 -23.55 16.06 1.34
N ARG A 104 -22.38 15.85 0.73
CA ARG A 104 -22.20 14.97 -0.42
C ARG A 104 -21.04 14.04 -0.09
N PRO A 105 -21.31 12.73 0.06
CA PRO A 105 -20.21 11.79 0.24
C PRO A 105 -19.21 12.02 -0.90
N PRO A 106 -17.88 12.01 -0.63
CA PRO A 106 -16.88 11.91 -1.68
C PRO A 106 -17.39 10.80 -2.56
N GLN A 107 -17.59 11.16 -3.82
CA GLN A 107 -18.17 10.27 -4.78
C GLN A 107 -17.35 8.98 -4.71
N ASP A 108 -17.94 7.91 -4.15
CA ASP A 108 -17.39 6.56 -4.15
C ASP A 108 -17.56 5.98 -5.56
N THR A 109 -17.26 6.85 -6.52
CA THR A 109 -17.43 6.68 -7.93
C THR A 109 -16.28 5.80 -8.33
N GLN A 110 -16.66 4.65 -8.85
CA GLN A 110 -15.75 3.86 -9.62
C GLN A 110 -15.27 4.72 -10.78
N LEU A 111 -14.00 5.08 -10.75
CA LEU A 111 -13.38 5.82 -11.84
C LEU A 111 -12.98 4.83 -12.92
N ASN A 112 -13.07 5.28 -14.16
CA ASN A 112 -12.51 4.55 -15.30
C ASN A 112 -11.06 4.99 -15.57
N VAL A 113 -10.36 4.22 -16.39
CA VAL A 113 -8.94 4.47 -16.69
C VAL A 113 -8.73 5.83 -17.38
N ALA A 114 -9.60 6.25 -18.30
CA ALA A 114 -9.48 7.53 -18.99
C ALA A 114 -9.62 8.75 -18.05
N GLU A 115 -10.50 8.65 -17.04
CA GLU A 115 -10.60 9.66 -15.98
C GLU A 115 -9.30 9.73 -15.17
N ILE A 116 -8.73 8.57 -14.83
CA ILE A 116 -7.53 8.48 -13.99
C ILE A 116 -6.30 9.03 -14.69
N ILE A 117 -6.13 8.80 -15.99
CA ILE A 117 -4.96 9.28 -16.74
C ILE A 117 -4.82 10.82 -16.66
N ASN A 118 -5.95 11.53 -16.61
CA ASN A 118 -5.99 12.99 -16.52
C ASN A 118 -5.88 13.53 -15.09
N MET A 119 -5.80 12.66 -14.08
CA MET A 119 -5.63 13.08 -12.69
C MET A 119 -4.20 13.54 -12.41
N THR A 120 -4.06 14.44 -11.44
CA THR A 120 -2.75 14.84 -10.94
C THR A 120 -2.12 13.73 -10.10
N ASN A 121 -0.87 13.93 -9.68
CA ASN A 121 -0.17 12.96 -8.85
C ASN A 121 -0.75 12.89 -7.43
N HIS A 122 -0.56 11.76 -6.77
CA HIS A 122 -0.92 11.53 -5.37
C HIS A 122 -2.42 11.64 -5.08
N GLN A 123 -3.28 11.49 -6.08
CA GLN A 123 -4.73 11.39 -5.90
C GLN A 123 -5.12 9.98 -5.44
N SER A 124 -6.08 9.92 -4.52
CA SER A 124 -6.63 8.64 -4.03
C SER A 124 -7.75 8.20 -4.95
N ILE A 125 -7.65 6.98 -5.46
CA ILE A 125 -8.69 6.33 -6.26
C ILE A 125 -9.44 5.39 -5.33
N LEU A 126 -10.71 5.70 -5.07
CA LEU A 126 -11.52 4.91 -4.15
C LEU A 126 -11.90 3.55 -4.73
N LYS A 127 -12.29 3.51 -6.00
CA LYS A 127 -12.69 2.30 -6.72
C LYS A 127 -12.26 2.34 -8.17
N LEU A 128 -11.69 1.24 -8.65
CA LEU A 128 -11.38 0.99 -10.05
C LEU A 128 -11.69 -0.49 -10.33
N LEU A 129 -12.57 -0.75 -11.30
CA LEU A 129 -12.82 -2.09 -11.81
C LEU A 129 -12.00 -2.27 -13.10
N ALA A 130 -10.98 -3.11 -13.06
CA ALA A 130 -10.07 -3.28 -14.19
C ALA A 130 -9.61 -4.73 -14.35
N THR A 131 -9.33 -5.10 -15.60
CA THR A 131 -8.77 -6.39 -15.99
C THR A 131 -7.25 -6.29 -16.08
N VAL A 132 -6.54 -7.29 -15.54
CA VAL A 132 -5.08 -7.36 -15.64
C VAL A 132 -4.70 -7.81 -17.04
N CYS A 133 -4.11 -6.91 -17.81
CA CYS A 133 -3.76 -7.07 -19.22
C CYS A 133 -2.36 -7.65 -19.39
N ASN A 134 -1.43 -7.24 -18.53
CA ASN A 134 -0.04 -7.68 -18.53
C ASN A 134 0.49 -7.70 -17.08
N ILE A 135 1.42 -8.60 -16.79
CA ILE A 135 2.17 -8.63 -15.53
C ILE A 135 3.64 -8.80 -15.90
N ASP A 136 4.49 -7.85 -15.47
CA ASP A 136 5.92 -7.92 -15.76
C ASP A 136 6.51 -9.24 -15.24
N GLY A 137 7.48 -9.83 -15.93
CA GLY A 137 8.06 -11.11 -15.49
C GLY A 137 8.77 -10.99 -14.14
N ALA A 138 9.62 -9.96 -14.01
CA ALA A 138 10.43 -9.69 -12.83
C ALA A 138 9.75 -8.74 -11.84
N SER A 139 10.04 -8.92 -10.57
CA SER A 139 9.81 -7.91 -9.53
C SER A 139 11.13 -7.32 -9.07
N THR A 140 11.07 -6.12 -8.50
CA THR A 140 12.24 -5.40 -7.99
C THR A 140 12.15 -5.27 -6.48
N MET A 141 13.26 -5.55 -5.79
CA MET A 141 13.39 -5.29 -4.36
C MET A 141 13.84 -3.85 -4.14
N VAL A 142 13.09 -3.11 -3.34
CA VAL A 142 13.38 -1.71 -3.01
C VAL A 142 13.37 -1.50 -1.50
N THR A 143 14.28 -0.66 -1.01
CA THR A 143 14.33 -0.29 0.41
C THR A 143 13.51 0.96 0.64
N VAL A 144 12.39 0.81 1.35
CA VAL A 144 11.50 1.92 1.72
C VAL A 144 11.56 2.12 3.23
N ARG A 145 12.17 3.22 3.68
CA ARG A 145 12.26 3.60 5.10
C ARG A 145 12.82 2.47 5.98
N ASP A 146 13.97 1.94 5.56
CA ASP A 146 14.73 0.85 6.20
C ASP A 146 14.01 -0.51 6.22
N SER A 147 13.00 -0.67 5.35
CA SER A 147 12.33 -1.94 5.12
C SER A 147 12.42 -2.32 3.66
N GLU A 148 12.96 -3.50 3.39
CA GLU A 148 12.85 -4.12 2.08
C GLU A 148 11.38 -4.41 1.75
N SER A 149 11.00 -4.03 0.53
CA SER A 149 9.68 -4.25 -0.03
C SER A 149 9.84 -4.68 -1.47
N GLU A 150 8.98 -5.58 -1.90
CA GLU A 150 8.96 -6.05 -3.27
C GLU A 150 7.95 -5.21 -4.06
N VAL A 151 8.34 -4.79 -5.26
CA VAL A 151 7.46 -4.08 -6.20
C VAL A 151 7.38 -4.85 -7.49
N LYS A 152 6.17 -5.05 -7.99
CA LYS A 152 5.94 -5.62 -9.31
C LYS A 152 5.02 -4.71 -10.11
N SER A 153 5.42 -4.37 -11.32
CA SER A 153 4.55 -3.61 -12.25
C SER A 153 3.65 -4.57 -13.02
N CYS A 154 2.43 -4.11 -13.27
CA CYS A 154 1.48 -4.74 -14.15
C CYS A 154 0.71 -3.68 -14.94
N GLN A 155 0.05 -4.09 -16.01
CA GLN A 155 -0.85 -3.24 -16.78
C GLN A 155 -2.28 -3.68 -16.50
N VAL A 156 -3.13 -2.74 -16.10
CA VAL A 156 -4.55 -2.97 -15.89
C VAL A 156 -5.36 -2.07 -16.82
N GLY A 157 -6.53 -2.51 -17.24
CA GLY A 157 -7.36 -1.74 -18.16
C GLY A 157 -8.84 -1.97 -17.98
N ASP A 158 -9.62 -1.03 -18.49
CA ASP A 158 -11.05 -1.15 -18.67
C ASP A 158 -11.44 -0.77 -20.11
N GLN A 159 -12.72 -0.56 -20.39
CA GLN A 159 -13.22 -0.18 -21.72
C GLN A 159 -12.64 1.15 -22.24
N THR A 160 -12.15 2.01 -21.34
CA THR A 160 -11.69 3.37 -21.65
C THR A 160 -10.19 3.46 -21.89
N GLY A 161 -9.42 2.44 -21.49
CA GLY A 161 -7.97 2.40 -21.73
C GLY A 161 -7.22 1.47 -20.79
N THR A 162 -5.89 1.55 -20.85
CA THR A 162 -4.98 0.81 -19.97
C THR A 162 -4.04 1.74 -19.21
N ILE A 163 -3.68 1.38 -17.99
CA ILE A 163 -2.77 2.13 -17.12
C ILE A 163 -1.82 1.18 -16.39
N GLN A 164 -0.60 1.63 -16.14
CA GLN A 164 0.39 0.88 -15.36
C GLN A 164 0.06 0.97 -13.87
N LEU A 165 0.09 -0.17 -13.17
CA LEU A 165 -0.14 -0.32 -11.74
C LEU A 165 1.08 -0.99 -11.08
N SER A 166 1.65 -0.34 -10.06
CA SER A 166 2.68 -0.94 -9.21
C SER A 166 2.07 -1.60 -7.97
N LEU A 167 2.24 -2.92 -7.87
CA LEU A 167 1.81 -3.77 -6.77
C LEU A 167 2.94 -3.94 -5.76
N TRP A 168 2.61 -3.88 -4.46
CA TRP A 168 3.59 -3.98 -3.38
C TRP A 168 3.41 -5.25 -2.54
N ASP A 169 4.50 -5.95 -2.27
CA ASP A 169 4.58 -7.08 -1.34
C ASP A 169 3.49 -8.13 -1.60
N GLY A 170 2.75 -8.56 -0.57
CA GLY A 170 1.71 -9.58 -0.67
C GLY A 170 0.53 -9.23 -1.59
N GLN A 171 0.42 -7.99 -2.08
CA GLN A 171 -0.59 -7.64 -3.08
C GLN A 171 -0.22 -8.14 -4.48
N ILE A 172 1.05 -8.47 -4.71
CA ILE A 172 1.55 -9.04 -5.97
C ILE A 172 0.86 -10.39 -6.26
N ASP A 173 0.65 -11.20 -5.22
CA ASP A 173 0.10 -12.55 -5.35
C ASP A 173 -1.44 -12.60 -5.44
N LEU A 174 -2.11 -11.46 -5.26
CA LEU A 174 -3.58 -11.38 -5.32
C LEU A 174 -4.12 -11.26 -6.75
N VAL A 175 -3.27 -10.89 -7.70
CA VAL A 175 -3.66 -10.66 -9.09
C VAL A 175 -3.19 -11.77 -10.01
N GLN A 176 -3.94 -12.01 -11.08
CA GLN A 176 -3.61 -12.98 -12.12
C GLN A 176 -3.92 -12.38 -13.49
N LEU A 177 -3.09 -12.73 -14.47
CA LEU A 177 -3.24 -12.28 -15.85
C LEU A 177 -4.63 -12.67 -16.40
N GLY A 178 -5.28 -11.75 -17.11
CA GLY A 178 -6.58 -11.95 -17.75
C GLY A 178 -7.78 -11.90 -16.79
N LYS A 179 -7.58 -11.75 -15.48
CA LYS A 179 -8.68 -11.66 -14.51
C LYS A 179 -9.06 -10.23 -14.17
N THR A 180 -10.32 -10.03 -13.81
CA THR A 180 -10.87 -8.74 -13.42
C THR A 180 -10.91 -8.59 -11.91
N TYR A 181 -10.53 -7.42 -11.42
CA TYR A 181 -10.53 -7.11 -10.00
C TYR A 181 -11.15 -5.74 -9.73
N MET A 182 -11.83 -5.65 -8.60
CA MET A 182 -12.18 -4.39 -7.96
C MET A 182 -11.02 -3.97 -7.07
N PHE A 183 -10.30 -2.94 -7.49
CA PHE A 183 -9.26 -2.30 -6.71
C PHE A 183 -9.86 -1.14 -5.92
N THR A 184 -9.50 -1.02 -4.64
CA THR A 184 -9.90 0.12 -3.83
C THR A 184 -8.71 0.82 -3.19
N ASN A 185 -8.85 2.11 -2.88
CA ASN A 185 -7.82 2.93 -2.22
C ASN A 185 -6.44 2.88 -2.92
N LEU A 186 -6.42 2.94 -4.26
CA LEU A 186 -5.18 3.12 -5.02
C LEU A 186 -4.71 4.58 -4.94
N SER A 187 -3.48 4.84 -5.33
CA SER A 187 -2.94 6.19 -5.42
C SER A 187 -2.31 6.45 -6.79
N THR A 188 -2.53 7.63 -7.36
CA THR A 188 -1.83 8.04 -8.57
C THR A 188 -0.38 8.46 -8.27
N ARG A 189 0.51 8.24 -9.23
CA ARG A 189 1.91 8.67 -9.24
C ARG A 189 2.25 9.18 -10.64
N SER A 190 3.31 9.96 -10.76
CA SER A 190 3.91 10.24 -12.07
C SER A 190 5.16 9.41 -12.19
N PHE A 191 5.28 8.72 -13.33
CA PHE A 191 6.48 8.03 -13.75
C PHE A 191 6.76 8.43 -15.19
N ASN A 192 7.94 9.00 -15.46
CA ASN A 192 8.32 9.54 -16.77
C ASN A 192 7.28 10.51 -17.36
N GLY A 193 6.66 11.34 -16.53
CA GLY A 193 5.65 12.31 -16.96
C GLY A 193 4.27 11.72 -17.27
N LYS A 194 4.08 10.41 -17.09
CA LYS A 194 2.78 9.73 -17.27
C LYS A 194 2.17 9.36 -15.91
N THR A 195 0.86 9.50 -15.80
CA THR A 195 0.10 9.07 -14.62
C THR A 195 0.06 7.55 -14.55
N THR A 196 0.55 7.00 -13.44
CA THR A 196 0.51 5.58 -13.10
C THR A 196 -0.22 5.38 -11.77
N LEU A 197 -0.63 4.15 -11.50
CA LEU A 197 -1.24 3.76 -10.24
C LEU A 197 -0.24 3.02 -9.36
N THR A 198 -0.40 3.17 -8.06
CA THR A 198 0.32 2.37 -7.07
C THR A 198 -0.62 1.92 -5.98
N THR A 199 -0.45 0.68 -5.53
CA THR A 199 -1.19 0.20 -4.36
C THR A 199 -0.66 0.85 -3.09
N THR A 200 -1.53 0.98 -2.10
CA THR A 200 -1.21 1.51 -0.78
C THR A 200 -1.44 0.44 0.28
N ARG A 201 -1.04 0.73 1.52
CA ARG A 201 -1.29 -0.16 2.67
C ARG A 201 -2.79 -0.40 2.95
N ASN A 202 -3.66 0.49 2.48
CA ASN A 202 -5.11 0.37 2.65
C ASN A 202 -5.79 -0.18 1.40
N THR A 203 -5.02 -0.53 0.36
CA THR A 203 -5.59 -1.07 -0.88
C THR A 203 -6.17 -2.45 -0.62
N THR A 204 -7.42 -2.64 -1.03
CA THR A 204 -8.03 -3.97 -1.13
C THR A 204 -8.19 -4.34 -2.61
N ILE A 205 -7.97 -5.61 -2.89
CA ILE A 205 -8.08 -6.20 -4.23
C ILE A 205 -9.06 -7.35 -4.10
N MET A 206 -10.20 -7.26 -4.79
CA MET A 206 -11.23 -8.29 -4.77
C MET A 206 -11.48 -8.80 -6.19
N HIS A 207 -11.43 -10.11 -6.38
CA HIS A 207 -11.77 -10.72 -7.66
C HIS A 207 -13.22 -10.41 -8.04
N SER A 208 -13.45 -10.09 -9.31
CA SER A 208 -14.77 -9.83 -9.88
C SER A 208 -15.02 -10.77 -11.05
N SER A 209 -16.23 -11.32 -11.14
CA SER A 209 -16.66 -12.13 -12.29
C SER A 209 -17.04 -11.29 -13.52
N THR A 210 -16.97 -9.97 -13.43
CA THR A 210 -17.28 -9.08 -14.55
C THR A 210 -16.24 -9.20 -15.66
N THR A 211 -16.69 -9.52 -16.87
CA THR A 211 -15.85 -9.45 -18.07
C THR A 211 -15.80 -8.02 -18.57
N ILE A 212 -14.59 -7.48 -18.74
CA ILE A 212 -14.39 -6.17 -19.36
C ILE A 212 -13.72 -6.38 -20.72
N THR A 213 -14.33 -5.84 -21.77
CA THR A 213 -13.70 -5.75 -23.08
C THR A 213 -12.74 -4.57 -23.08
N LEU A 214 -11.45 -4.85 -23.20
CA LEU A 214 -10.43 -3.82 -23.33
C LEU A 214 -10.50 -3.20 -24.73
N PRO A 215 -10.25 -1.89 -24.88
CA PRO A 215 -10.08 -1.30 -26.19
C PRO A 215 -8.88 -1.98 -26.87
N ASN A 216 -9.00 -2.25 -28.17
CA ASN A 216 -7.91 -2.76 -29.00
C ASN A 216 -6.82 -1.68 -29.10
N THR A 217 -6.02 -1.50 -28.06
CA THR A 217 -4.84 -0.66 -28.11
C THR A 217 -3.70 -1.51 -28.63
N SER A 218 -3.34 -1.28 -29.89
CA SER A 218 -2.25 -1.89 -30.67
C SER A 218 -0.84 -1.57 -30.13
N ASN A 219 -0.70 -1.40 -28.82
CA ASN A 219 0.58 -1.23 -28.13
C ASN A 219 0.72 -2.31 -27.07
N THR A 220 0.56 -3.57 -27.49
CA THR A 220 1.37 -4.64 -26.91
C THR A 220 2.79 -4.37 -27.38
N ASN A 221 3.48 -3.44 -26.70
CA ASN A 221 4.90 -3.69 -26.51
C ASN A 221 4.91 -4.93 -25.63
N ASP A 222 4.86 -6.08 -26.30
CA ASP A 222 5.44 -7.30 -25.80
C ASP A 222 6.88 -6.92 -25.49
N PHE A 223 7.11 -6.36 -24.31
CA PHE A 223 8.35 -6.58 -23.61
C PHE A 223 8.35 -8.08 -23.38
N GLU A 224 8.76 -8.83 -24.42
CA GLU A 224 9.40 -10.11 -24.25
C GLU A 224 10.48 -9.84 -23.22
N THR A 225 10.10 -10.08 -21.96
CA THR A 225 11.05 -10.10 -20.87
C THR A 225 11.97 -11.22 -21.30
N LEU A 226 13.20 -10.92 -21.73
CA LEU A 226 14.16 -11.94 -22.10
C LEU A 226 14.31 -12.85 -20.87
N THR A 227 13.61 -13.98 -20.90
CA THR A 227 13.70 -14.99 -19.86
C THR A 227 14.85 -15.89 -20.25
N ASN A 228 16.02 -15.62 -19.68
CA ASN A 228 17.13 -16.55 -19.78
C ASN A 228 16.89 -17.68 -18.76
N THR A 229 16.77 -18.91 -19.26
CA THR A 229 16.71 -20.10 -18.39
C THR A 229 18.13 -20.51 -18.03
N LEU A 230 18.40 -20.60 -16.73
CA LEU A 230 19.65 -21.14 -16.21
C LEU A 230 19.37 -22.48 -15.53
N THR A 231 20.03 -23.53 -15.99
CA THR A 231 19.97 -24.88 -15.39
C THR A 231 21.34 -25.22 -14.84
N GLN A 232 21.55 -24.92 -13.55
CA GLN A 232 22.80 -25.19 -12.87
C GLN A 232 22.53 -25.46 -11.38
N THR A 233 23.37 -26.27 -10.75
CA THR A 233 23.33 -26.48 -9.30
C THR A 233 23.72 -25.18 -8.58
N VAL A 234 22.96 -24.85 -7.54
CA VAL A 234 23.23 -23.70 -6.67
C VAL A 234 24.50 -24.00 -5.85
N GLU A 235 25.50 -23.12 -5.90
CA GLU A 235 26.74 -23.23 -5.09
C GLU A 235 26.58 -22.55 -3.72
N GLY A 236 25.82 -21.45 -3.68
CA GLY A 236 25.57 -20.68 -2.47
C GLY A 236 24.14 -20.17 -2.41
N SER A 237 23.59 -20.04 -1.19
CA SER A 237 22.30 -19.42 -0.95
C SER A 237 22.41 -18.51 0.26
N THR A 238 21.72 -17.36 0.22
CA THR A 238 21.56 -16.47 1.37
C THR A 238 20.09 -16.14 1.49
N ILE A 239 19.46 -16.56 2.58
CA ILE A 239 18.05 -16.35 2.87
C ILE A 239 17.91 -15.46 4.11
N THR A 240 17.07 -14.46 3.99
CA THR A 240 16.72 -13.55 5.07
C THR A 240 15.22 -13.67 5.36
N ILE A 241 14.89 -14.11 6.57
CA ILE A 241 13.51 -14.15 7.06
C ILE A 241 13.29 -12.98 8.03
N LYS A 242 12.38 -12.08 7.65
CA LYS A 242 11.97 -10.94 8.46
C LYS A 242 10.52 -11.12 8.90
N LYS A 243 10.24 -10.95 10.19
CA LYS A 243 8.86 -10.91 10.70
C LYS A 243 8.45 -9.47 10.99
N LEU A 244 7.28 -9.08 10.49
CA LEU A 244 6.72 -7.75 10.64
C LEU A 244 5.50 -7.78 11.55
N CYS A 245 5.41 -6.79 12.43
CA CYS A 245 4.25 -6.63 13.30
C CYS A 245 2.98 -6.31 12.46
N PRO A 246 1.87 -7.05 12.61
CA PRO A 246 0.65 -6.81 11.83
C PRO A 246 -0.01 -5.45 12.09
N LYS A 247 0.27 -4.83 13.25
CA LYS A 247 -0.31 -3.54 13.61
C LYS A 247 0.54 -2.36 13.11
N CYS A 248 1.83 -2.39 13.39
CA CYS A 248 2.71 -1.24 13.14
C CYS A 248 3.66 -1.45 11.97
N HIS A 249 3.69 -2.66 11.40
CA HIS A 249 4.55 -3.08 10.30
C HIS A 249 6.04 -2.80 10.54
N SER A 250 6.45 -2.70 11.81
CA SER A 250 7.87 -2.65 12.12
C SER A 250 8.46 -4.05 12.04
N THR A 251 9.65 -4.13 11.46
CA THR A 251 10.48 -5.33 11.46
C THR A 251 10.84 -5.68 12.90
N GLN A 252 10.66 -6.96 13.23
CA GLN A 252 11.01 -7.50 14.53
C GLN A 252 12.37 -8.17 14.44
N GLN A 253 13.20 -7.91 15.43
CA GLN A 253 14.49 -8.57 15.61
C GLN A 253 14.36 -9.62 16.71
N SER A 254 15.14 -10.69 16.62
CA SER A 254 15.31 -11.70 17.68
C SER A 254 14.01 -12.35 18.14
N ILE A 255 13.13 -12.72 17.21
CA ILE A 255 11.95 -13.52 17.55
C ILE A 255 12.40 -14.94 17.91
N ASN A 256 12.08 -15.38 19.13
CA ASN A 256 12.33 -16.76 19.54
C ASN A 256 11.31 -17.68 18.87
N ILE A 257 11.75 -18.42 17.86
CA ILE A 257 10.86 -19.27 17.03
C ILE A 257 10.16 -20.34 17.87
N LYS A 258 10.76 -20.75 19.01
CA LYS A 258 10.22 -21.75 19.95
C LYS A 258 9.06 -21.22 20.81
N GLU A 259 8.87 -19.90 20.88
CA GLU A 259 7.80 -19.30 21.65
C GLU A 259 6.52 -19.12 20.84
N ASN A 260 5.38 -19.36 21.48
CA ASN A 260 4.07 -19.21 20.84
C ASN A 260 3.65 -17.73 20.70
N PHE A 261 4.24 -16.85 21.49
CA PHE A 261 3.86 -15.44 21.58
C PHE A 261 5.09 -14.55 21.45
N HIS A 262 4.95 -13.45 20.70
CA HIS A 262 6.00 -12.45 20.57
C HIS A 262 5.47 -11.06 20.89
N ARG A 263 6.20 -10.32 21.73
CA ARG A 263 5.88 -8.92 22.05
C ARG A 263 6.58 -8.00 21.07
N CYS A 264 5.80 -7.21 20.34
CA CYS A 264 6.37 -6.31 19.35
C CYS A 264 7.33 -5.30 19.99
N THR A 265 8.56 -5.19 19.47
CA THR A 265 9.60 -4.30 19.99
C THR A 265 9.21 -2.83 19.90
N THR A 266 8.40 -2.46 18.91
CA THR A 266 7.95 -1.07 18.67
C THR A 266 6.63 -0.75 19.34
N CYS A 267 5.55 -1.48 19.04
CA CYS A 267 4.21 -1.16 19.57
C CYS A 267 3.89 -1.84 20.91
N LYS A 268 4.79 -2.69 21.43
CA LYS A 268 4.71 -3.39 22.72
C LYS A 268 3.51 -4.33 22.91
N ILE A 269 2.71 -4.55 21.88
CA ILE A 269 1.58 -5.50 21.91
C ILE A 269 2.12 -6.94 21.84
N LEU A 270 1.67 -7.78 22.77
CA LEU A 270 1.90 -9.22 22.77
C LEU A 270 0.86 -9.91 21.87
N ARG A 271 1.29 -10.77 20.96
CA ARG A 271 0.42 -11.53 20.05
C ARG A 271 0.99 -12.91 19.78
N LYS A 272 0.15 -13.82 19.25
CA LYS A 272 0.61 -15.10 18.71
C LYS A 272 1.65 -14.86 17.62
N GLN A 273 2.74 -15.64 17.64
CA GLN A 273 3.82 -15.50 16.67
C GLN A 273 3.36 -15.79 15.24
N SER A 274 2.43 -16.72 15.06
CA SER A 274 1.79 -17.04 13.78
C SER A 274 0.98 -15.89 13.17
N SER A 275 0.60 -14.89 13.97
CA SER A 275 -0.10 -13.71 13.46
C SER A 275 0.85 -12.71 12.80
N TYR A 276 2.17 -12.79 13.02
CA TYR A 276 3.13 -11.87 12.41
C TYR A 276 3.27 -12.15 10.91
N ILE A 277 3.47 -11.09 10.14
CA ILE A 277 3.65 -11.20 8.69
C ILE A 277 5.09 -11.61 8.45
N THR A 278 5.31 -12.79 7.86
CA THR A 278 6.63 -13.26 7.47
C THR A 278 6.94 -12.78 6.06
N LYS A 279 8.11 -12.16 5.88
CA LYS A 279 8.71 -11.89 4.57
C LYS A 279 10.01 -12.68 4.47
N CYS A 280 10.19 -13.41 3.39
CA CYS A 280 11.40 -14.16 3.09
C CYS A 280 11.98 -13.61 1.80
N ASN A 281 13.24 -13.27 1.74
CA ASN A 281 13.93 -12.89 0.51
C ASN A 281 15.35 -13.43 0.55
N GLY A 282 16.01 -13.48 -0.59
CA GLY A 282 17.35 -14.04 -0.63
C GLY A 282 18.08 -13.83 -1.92
N ALA A 283 19.18 -14.55 -2.07
CA ALA A 283 19.96 -14.63 -3.28
C ALA A 283 20.50 -16.04 -3.47
N LEU A 284 20.57 -16.49 -4.72
CA LEU A 284 21.26 -17.70 -5.15
C LEU A 284 22.58 -17.30 -5.81
N ILE A 285 23.61 -18.09 -5.55
CA ILE A 285 24.94 -17.94 -6.13
C ILE A 285 25.22 -19.17 -6.99
N PHE A 286 25.60 -18.91 -8.23
CA PHE A 286 25.88 -19.90 -9.26
C PHE A 286 27.31 -19.77 -9.74
N LYS A 287 27.99 -20.89 -10.00
CA LYS A 287 29.36 -20.90 -10.50
C LYS A 287 29.42 -20.89 -12.02
N MET A 288 29.88 -19.81 -12.62
CA MET A 288 30.09 -19.71 -14.08
C MET A 288 31.59 -19.76 -14.39
N GLY A 289 32.19 -20.95 -14.24
CA GLY A 289 33.62 -21.13 -14.46
C GLY A 289 34.44 -20.52 -13.32
N GLU A 290 35.15 -19.41 -13.60
CA GLU A 290 35.93 -18.66 -12.61
C GLU A 290 35.11 -17.53 -11.93
N ASP A 291 33.96 -17.17 -12.50
CA ASP A 291 33.10 -16.10 -11.98
C ASP A 291 31.89 -16.64 -11.21
N GLU A 292 31.42 -15.87 -10.24
CA GLU A 292 30.17 -16.14 -9.50
C GLU A 292 29.04 -15.24 -10.01
N LEU A 293 27.90 -15.85 -10.31
CA LEU A 293 26.66 -15.15 -10.67
C LEU A 293 25.71 -15.14 -9.46
N SER A 294 25.40 -13.96 -8.94
CA SER A 294 24.42 -13.78 -7.87
C SER A 294 23.06 -13.31 -8.42
N LEU A 295 22.01 -14.08 -8.15
CA LEU A 295 20.62 -13.78 -8.55
C LEU A 295 19.75 -13.59 -7.31
N ALA A 296 19.05 -12.47 -7.22
CA ALA A 296 18.12 -12.19 -6.12
C ALA A 296 16.83 -13.01 -6.25
N ILE A 297 16.36 -13.57 -5.13
CA ILE A 297 15.06 -14.23 -4.99
C ILE A 297 14.10 -13.30 -4.23
N PRO A 298 13.09 -12.73 -4.91
CA PRO A 298 12.08 -11.93 -4.25
C PRO A 298 11.14 -12.75 -3.36
N ASN A 299 10.42 -12.06 -2.48
CA ASN A 299 9.53 -12.70 -1.52
C ASN A 299 8.38 -13.47 -2.16
N SER A 300 7.78 -12.93 -3.21
CA SER A 300 6.68 -13.58 -3.93
C SER A 300 7.09 -14.94 -4.52
N ILE A 301 8.34 -15.08 -4.95
CA ILE A 301 8.86 -16.32 -5.53
C ILE A 301 9.21 -17.32 -4.43
N LEU A 302 9.99 -16.89 -3.44
CA LEU A 302 10.45 -17.76 -2.36
C LEU A 302 9.29 -18.30 -1.52
N THR A 303 8.29 -17.45 -1.23
CA THR A 303 7.12 -17.86 -0.45
C THR A 303 6.27 -18.90 -1.21
N LYS A 304 6.14 -18.76 -2.54
CA LYS A 304 5.44 -19.75 -3.38
C LYS A 304 6.17 -21.09 -3.41
N PHE A 305 7.48 -21.05 -3.52
CA PHE A 305 8.33 -22.25 -3.47
C PHE A 305 8.13 -23.00 -2.15
N ILE A 306 8.28 -22.31 -1.02
CA ILE A 306 8.08 -22.87 0.32
C ILE A 306 6.67 -23.47 0.50
N HIS A 307 5.63 -22.80 0.00
CA HIS A 307 4.25 -23.31 0.10
C HIS A 307 3.96 -24.51 -0.80
N LYS A 308 4.71 -24.70 -1.88
CA LYS A 308 4.55 -25.83 -2.81
C LYS A 308 5.16 -27.10 -2.21
N GLU A 309 6.30 -26.98 -1.53
CA GLU A 309 7.03 -28.06 -0.86
C GLU A 309 6.40 -28.41 0.50
N LYS A 310 5.11 -28.79 0.50
CA LYS A 310 4.32 -29.06 1.71
C LYS A 310 4.86 -30.20 2.58
N ASP A 311 5.73 -31.04 2.04
CA ASP A 311 6.35 -32.16 2.75
C ASP A 311 7.58 -31.75 3.57
N ILE A 312 8.02 -30.49 3.45
CA ILE A 312 9.23 -29.98 4.10
C ILE A 312 8.85 -28.87 5.09
N THR A 313 9.15 -29.12 6.36
CA THR A 313 8.93 -28.13 7.42
C THR A 313 10.20 -27.31 7.59
N PHE A 314 10.27 -26.15 6.94
CA PHE A 314 11.33 -25.18 7.19
C PHE A 314 11.11 -24.51 8.56
N LEU A 315 12.05 -24.67 9.48
CA LEU A 315 12.01 -24.07 10.82
C LEU A 315 12.66 -22.69 10.82
N ASP A 316 13.73 -22.50 10.05
CA ASP A 316 14.44 -21.22 9.92
C ASP A 316 15.01 -20.96 8.50
N ALA A 317 15.85 -19.91 8.39
CA ALA A 317 16.46 -19.52 7.12
C ALA A 317 17.51 -20.53 6.63
N GLN A 318 18.24 -21.15 7.55
CA GLN A 318 19.29 -22.10 7.24
C GLN A 318 18.69 -23.38 6.63
N ASP A 319 17.56 -23.86 7.14
CA ASP A 319 16.86 -25.01 6.54
C ASP A 319 16.50 -24.77 5.06
N ILE A 320 16.10 -23.54 4.72
CA ILE A 320 15.78 -23.17 3.34
C ILE A 320 17.05 -23.13 2.48
N GLU A 321 18.15 -22.58 3.01
CA GLU A 321 19.45 -22.54 2.33
C GLU A 321 19.98 -23.96 2.04
N GLU A 322 20.01 -24.83 3.05
CA GLU A 322 20.46 -26.22 2.91
C GLU A 322 19.61 -26.99 1.90
N TYR A 323 18.30 -26.78 1.90
CA TYR A 323 17.42 -27.39 0.91
C TYR A 323 17.70 -26.90 -0.51
N LEU A 324 17.88 -25.60 -0.72
CA LEU A 324 18.20 -25.03 -2.03
C LEU A 324 19.56 -25.53 -2.56
N LEU A 325 20.53 -25.78 -1.68
CA LEU A 325 21.85 -26.31 -2.02
C LEU A 325 21.84 -27.82 -2.31
N THR A 326 20.90 -28.56 -1.74
CA THR A 326 20.77 -30.01 -1.93
C THR A 326 19.82 -30.40 -3.06
N CYS A 327 19.03 -29.44 -3.55
CA CYS A 327 18.24 -29.62 -4.77
C CYS A 327 19.16 -29.83 -5.98
N GLY A 328 18.95 -30.95 -6.68
CA GLY A 328 19.60 -31.20 -7.97
C GLY A 328 19.19 -30.17 -9.04
N PRO A 329 19.90 -30.12 -10.17
CA PRO A 329 19.63 -29.19 -11.28
C PRO A 329 18.26 -29.39 -11.94
#